data_AF-A0A9N7N0S8-F1
#
_entry.id   AF-A0A9N7N0S8-F1
#
_cell.length_a   1.000
_cell.length_b   1.000
_cell.length_c   1.000
_cell.angle_alpha   90.00
_cell.angle_beta   90.00
_cell.angle_gamma   90.00
#
_symmetry.space_group_name_H-M   'P 1'
#
loop_
_entity.id
_entity.type
_entity.pdbx_description
1 polymer ?
#
loop_
_entity_poly.entity_id
_entity_poly.type
_entity_poly.pdbx_seq_one_letter_code
_entity_poly.pdbx_strand_id
1 'polypeptide(L)'
;MLGNLDPQPSGRSPSDLDFWRVVLVALLTTGELFSDGMHDPLHVTVIQGFGAPWDMREWLEIVAGPSRMTFIRWFNWSRALARHSNFPLSGGTFSFIESYETVQDAFAKCIGGLLSVVVRDLRLKLRSASHGVRINSIPSGSYTSEISGLHGTRGAITVGDLYADEEKDFLTDISVPAYAFSVEEDENENDRRTPLVDVTCYYKDVASNERVEMESAEIKRPGVVAPADIKVKLEVDRQMNRLHAAEGLAEAQRAAEKRNLEVARAILSSTRSTVTASASGQAGDGLALQLEAEMRETEEKMGCKRTYEQVGRAYALSSMSAHSNQRASTRRRAGSGTSGDAYATPNMANMVSKCHQVIKIEDVKEEED
;
A
#
# COMPACT_ATOMS: atom_id res chain seq x y z
N MET A 1 57.90 29.77 -11.24
CA MET A 1 56.55 30.36 -11.11
C MET A 1 55.66 29.70 -12.13
N LEU A 2 54.63 29.00 -11.69
CA LEU A 2 53.29 28.90 -12.30
C LEU A 2 52.49 27.99 -11.37
N GLY A 3 51.64 28.63 -10.57
CA GLY A 3 50.87 28.01 -9.50
C GLY A 3 49.60 27.34 -10.01
N ASN A 4 49.21 26.31 -9.25
CA ASN A 4 48.01 25.50 -9.41
C ASN A 4 46.71 26.33 -9.39
N LEU A 5 45.81 26.02 -10.32
CA LEU A 5 44.39 26.33 -10.24
C LEU A 5 43.64 24.99 -10.23
N ASP A 6 43.28 24.52 -9.03
CA ASP A 6 42.28 23.46 -8.86
C ASP A 6 40.88 24.04 -9.09
N PRO A 7 40.01 23.37 -9.86
CA PRO A 7 38.62 23.78 -10.01
C PRO A 7 37.82 23.39 -8.75
N GLN A 8 37.21 24.40 -8.12
CA GLN A 8 36.19 24.25 -7.08
C GLN A 8 35.01 23.37 -7.57
N PRO A 9 34.54 22.38 -6.79
CA PRO A 9 33.31 21.68 -7.10
C PRO A 9 32.11 22.60 -6.85
N SER A 10 31.33 22.81 -7.91
CA SER A 10 30.05 23.53 -7.93
C SER A 10 29.11 23.05 -6.82
N GLY A 11 28.55 24.01 -6.09
CA GLY A 11 27.74 23.80 -4.89
C GLY A 11 26.52 22.88 -5.08
N ARG A 12 26.38 21.95 -4.13
CA ARG A 12 25.08 21.37 -3.77
C ARG A 12 24.39 22.31 -2.78
N SER A 13 23.10 22.58 -2.98
CA SER A 13 22.29 23.36 -2.05
C SER A 13 22.21 22.66 -0.68
N PRO A 14 22.43 23.36 0.46
CA PRO A 14 22.41 22.76 1.80
C PRO A 14 21.03 22.33 2.34
N SER A 15 19.94 22.59 1.61
CA SER A 15 18.58 22.67 2.18
C SER A 15 17.85 21.33 2.46
N ASP A 16 18.39 20.19 2.03
CA ASP A 16 17.73 18.88 2.24
C ASP A 16 18.23 18.15 3.50
N LEU A 17 19.26 18.66 4.18
CA LEU A 17 19.82 18.06 5.40
C LEU A 17 19.04 18.45 6.69
N ASP A 18 18.12 19.41 6.60
CA ASP A 18 17.38 19.95 7.75
C ASP A 18 15.97 19.38 7.91
N PHE A 19 15.62 18.28 7.22
CA PHE A 19 14.28 17.69 7.27
C PHE A 19 14.30 16.21 7.66
N TRP A 20 13.46 15.84 8.62
CA TRP A 20 13.10 14.46 8.96
C TRP A 20 12.04 13.95 8.00
N ARG A 21 12.07 12.65 7.67
CA ARG A 21 10.99 11.99 6.92
C ARG A 21 10.08 11.21 7.86
N VAL A 22 8.77 11.38 7.68
CA VAL A 22 7.72 10.67 8.41
C VAL A 22 6.79 10.04 7.38
N VAL A 23 6.42 8.78 7.63
CA VAL A 23 5.49 8.05 6.79
C VAL A 23 4.19 7.88 7.56
N LEU A 24 3.09 8.38 6.98
CA LEU A 24 1.75 8.23 7.54
C LEU A 24 0.98 7.16 6.76
N VAL A 25 0.27 6.30 7.47
CA VAL A 25 -0.78 5.44 6.91
C VAL A 25 -2.13 6.02 7.36
N ALA A 26 -2.95 6.45 6.42
CA ALA A 26 -4.36 6.72 6.66
C ALA A 26 -5.15 5.44 6.38
N LEU A 27 -5.72 4.84 7.42
CA LEU A 27 -6.64 3.72 7.36
C LEU A 27 -8.07 4.26 7.32
N LEU A 28 -8.83 3.82 6.32
CA LEU A 28 -10.26 4.09 6.20
C LEU A 28 -11.01 2.79 6.44
N THR A 29 -11.90 2.76 7.43
CA THR A 29 -12.70 1.57 7.76
C THR A 29 -14.18 1.93 7.74
N THR A 30 -14.97 1.24 6.93
CA THR A 30 -16.45 1.28 7.02
C THR A 30 -16.91 0.22 8.02
N GLY A 31 -18.01 0.49 8.74
CA GLY A 31 -18.57 -0.51 9.64
C GLY A 31 -19.50 -1.51 8.96
N GLU A 32 -20.03 -2.41 9.79
CA GLU A 32 -20.91 -3.50 9.37
C GLU A 32 -22.23 -2.96 8.80
N LEU A 33 -22.76 -3.67 7.79
CA LEU A 33 -24.11 -3.42 7.28
C LEU A 33 -25.14 -4.13 8.17
N PHE A 34 -25.94 -3.39 8.92
CA PHE A 34 -26.99 -3.95 9.77
C PHE A 34 -28.22 -4.37 8.94
N SER A 35 -28.99 -5.32 9.48
CA SER A 35 -30.22 -5.87 8.87
C SER A 35 -31.28 -4.82 8.50
N ASP A 36 -31.24 -3.66 9.14
CA ASP A 36 -32.18 -2.54 8.94
C ASP A 36 -31.66 -1.50 7.92
N GLY A 37 -30.56 -1.80 7.22
CA GLY A 37 -29.93 -0.92 6.22
C GLY A 37 -29.08 0.22 6.80
N MET A 38 -28.99 0.32 8.13
CA MET A 38 -28.06 1.21 8.83
C MET A 38 -26.64 0.63 8.79
N HIS A 39 -25.60 1.47 8.81
CA HIS A 39 -24.20 1.05 8.97
C HIS A 39 -23.46 2.07 9.85
N ASP A 40 -22.35 1.65 10.48
CA ASP A 40 -21.54 2.59 11.24
C ASP A 40 -20.80 3.58 10.31
N PRO A 41 -20.59 4.83 10.74
CA PRO A 41 -19.82 5.81 9.98
C PRO A 41 -18.45 5.29 9.52
N LEU A 42 -17.98 5.83 8.39
CA LEU A 42 -16.61 5.62 7.93
C LEU A 42 -15.65 6.24 8.93
N HIS A 43 -14.77 5.47 9.54
CA HIS A 43 -13.73 5.99 10.41
C HIS A 43 -12.42 6.20 9.67
N VAL A 44 -11.77 7.35 9.90
CA VAL A 44 -10.40 7.62 9.48
C VAL A 44 -9.47 7.40 10.67
N THR A 45 -8.36 6.70 10.48
CA THR A 45 -7.31 6.57 11.50
C THR A 45 -5.96 6.87 10.88
N VAL A 46 -5.17 7.74 11.50
CA VAL A 46 -3.81 8.06 11.01
C VAL A 46 -2.76 7.41 11.90
N ILE A 47 -2.02 6.45 11.32
CA ILE A 47 -0.92 5.76 11.98
C ILE A 47 0.40 6.34 11.48
N GLN A 48 1.24 6.80 12.42
CA GLN A 48 2.50 7.45 12.09
C GLN A 48 3.69 6.51 12.31
N GLY A 49 4.52 6.30 11.30
CA GLY A 49 5.80 5.61 11.43
C GLY A 49 6.96 6.55 11.15
N PHE A 50 8.04 6.40 11.91
CA PHE A 50 9.31 7.02 11.57
C PHE A 50 10.07 6.10 10.61
N GLY A 51 10.48 6.66 9.47
CA GLY A 51 11.36 6.00 8.52
C GLY A 51 12.56 6.88 8.29
N ALA A 52 13.77 6.36 8.54
CA ALA A 52 14.96 6.98 7.98
C ALA A 52 14.84 7.02 6.44
N PRO A 53 15.51 7.96 5.73
CA PRO A 53 15.81 7.67 4.33
C PRO A 53 16.42 6.27 4.29
N TRP A 54 15.98 5.44 3.34
CA TRP A 54 16.56 4.13 3.07
C TRP A 54 18.09 4.16 3.22
N ASP A 55 18.57 3.76 4.40
CA ASP A 55 19.94 3.32 4.58
C ASP A 55 19.82 1.89 5.08
N MET A 56 19.57 0.99 4.12
CA MET A 56 19.97 -0.41 4.24
C MET A 56 21.50 -0.44 4.29
N ARG A 57 22.08 -0.03 5.42
CA ARG A 57 23.45 -0.34 5.80
C ARG A 57 23.48 -0.52 7.31
N GLU A 58 23.16 -1.75 7.72
CA GLU A 58 23.87 -2.53 8.75
C GLU A 58 22.94 -3.59 9.36
N TRP A 59 22.79 -4.71 8.64
CA TRP A 59 22.85 -6.03 9.27
C TRP A 59 23.84 -6.85 8.46
N LEU A 60 25.12 -6.72 8.84
CA LEU A 60 26.22 -7.59 8.44
C LEU A 60 27.14 -7.70 9.66
N GLU A 61 26.80 -8.60 10.58
CA GLU A 61 27.85 -9.24 11.38
C GLU A 61 28.56 -10.23 10.46
N ILE A 62 29.72 -9.87 9.90
CA ILE A 62 30.92 -10.72 9.98
C ILE A 62 32.17 -9.81 10.13
N VAL A 63 32.85 -10.08 11.24
CA VAL A 63 34.18 -9.70 11.74
C VAL A 63 35.21 -9.19 10.71
N ALA A 64 35.80 -8.04 11.10
CA ALA A 64 37.17 -7.54 10.90
C ALA A 64 37.66 -6.98 9.56
N GLY A 65 38.21 -5.76 9.65
CA GLY A 65 39.51 -5.43 9.05
C GLY A 65 39.50 -4.30 8.02
N PRO A 66 40.44 -3.34 8.11
CA PRO A 66 40.37 -2.08 7.36
C PRO A 66 41.01 -2.19 5.98
N SER A 67 40.48 -1.35 5.07
CA SER A 67 41.10 -0.79 3.85
C SER A 67 40.43 -1.21 2.54
N ARG A 68 40.09 -0.17 1.77
CA ARG A 68 39.80 -0.10 0.33
C ARG A 68 38.32 -0.15 -0.10
N MET A 69 37.85 1.07 -0.34
CA MET A 69 36.67 1.52 -1.06
C MET A 69 36.57 0.89 -2.46
N THR A 70 35.43 0.25 -2.76
CA THR A 70 34.98 -0.05 -4.13
C THR A 70 33.48 0.25 -4.19
N PHE A 71 33.07 1.14 -5.09
CA PHE A 71 31.66 1.48 -5.38
C PHE A 71 30.90 0.28 -5.94
N ILE A 72 29.58 0.17 -5.69
CA ILE A 72 28.53 -0.10 -6.69
C ILE A 72 27.11 0.04 -6.09
N ARG A 73 26.28 0.78 -6.85
CA ARG A 73 24.81 0.95 -6.91
C ARG A 73 24.03 1.58 -5.75
N TRP A 74 23.55 2.79 -6.05
CA TRP A 74 22.55 3.57 -5.35
C TRP A 74 21.15 3.14 -5.82
N PHE A 75 20.22 2.82 -4.91
CA PHE A 75 18.80 2.80 -5.22
C PHE A 75 18.20 4.12 -4.77
N ASN A 76 18.04 5.03 -5.72
CA ASN A 76 17.45 6.35 -5.50
C ASN A 76 15.93 6.18 -5.59
N TRP A 77 15.21 6.20 -4.45
CA TRP A 77 13.75 6.33 -4.45
C TRP A 77 13.38 7.78 -4.78
N SER A 78 13.55 8.15 -6.04
CA SER A 78 13.13 9.43 -6.58
C SER A 78 12.45 9.18 -7.93
N ARG A 79 11.12 9.32 -7.94
CA ARG A 79 10.21 9.23 -9.09
C ARG A 79 10.16 7.86 -9.80
N ALA A 80 9.26 6.99 -9.31
CA ALA A 80 8.58 6.02 -10.16
C ALA A 80 7.12 5.79 -9.75
N LEU A 81 6.41 6.82 -9.23
CA LEU A 81 4.95 6.78 -9.25
C LEU A 81 4.49 6.78 -10.71
N ALA A 82 4.06 5.60 -11.15
CA ALA A 82 3.18 5.31 -12.27
C ALA A 82 3.18 6.34 -13.42
N ARG A 83 4.08 6.13 -14.39
CA ARG A 83 3.73 6.40 -15.79
C ARG A 83 4.00 5.12 -16.56
N HIS A 84 2.96 4.62 -17.22
CA HIS A 84 2.92 3.45 -18.11
C HIS A 84 2.40 2.11 -17.53
N SER A 85 1.14 2.12 -17.10
CA SER A 85 0.17 1.09 -17.51
C SER A 85 -1.08 1.80 -18.04
N ASN A 86 -1.24 1.84 -19.36
CA ASN A 86 -2.42 2.40 -20.03
C ASN A 86 -3.63 1.45 -19.86
N PHE A 87 -4.18 1.38 -18.65
CA PHE A 87 -5.56 0.95 -18.45
C PHE A 87 -6.25 2.02 -17.60
N PRO A 88 -7.32 2.66 -18.13
CA PRO A 88 -8.00 3.74 -17.44
C PRO A 88 -8.69 3.22 -16.18
N LEU A 89 -8.46 3.90 -15.05
CA LEU A 89 -9.43 4.48 -14.10
C LEU A 89 -10.82 3.84 -13.96
N SER A 90 -10.95 2.53 -14.09
CA SER A 90 -12.08 1.81 -13.53
C SER A 90 -11.65 1.43 -12.12
N GLY A 91 -12.38 1.85 -11.09
CA GLY A 91 -12.17 1.39 -9.70
C GLY A 91 -12.44 -0.10 -9.49
N GLY A 92 -12.37 -0.92 -10.54
CA GLY A 92 -12.58 -2.35 -10.54
C GLY A 92 -11.27 -3.15 -10.43
N THR A 93 -11.42 -4.41 -10.07
CA THR A 93 -10.33 -5.40 -10.01
C THR A 93 -10.48 -6.43 -11.13
N PHE A 94 -9.37 -7.06 -11.52
CA PHE A 94 -9.38 -8.17 -12.47
C PHE A 94 -9.39 -9.48 -11.70
N SER A 95 -10.39 -10.35 -11.91
CA SER A 95 -10.41 -11.70 -11.35
C SER A 95 -9.77 -12.70 -12.30
N PHE A 96 -8.94 -13.60 -11.75
CA PHE A 96 -8.40 -14.74 -12.48
C PHE A 96 -9.35 -15.93 -12.36
N ILE A 97 -9.70 -16.51 -13.51
CA ILE A 97 -10.66 -17.61 -13.62
C ILE A 97 -9.95 -18.80 -14.26
N GLU A 98 -9.87 -19.91 -13.55
CA GLU A 98 -9.22 -21.15 -14.02
C GLU A 98 -10.25 -22.26 -14.31
N SER A 99 -11.39 -22.26 -13.62
CA SER A 99 -12.47 -23.23 -13.74
C SER A 99 -13.85 -22.58 -13.70
N TYR A 100 -14.90 -23.32 -14.06
CA TYR A 100 -16.29 -22.84 -13.97
C TYR A 100 -16.68 -22.43 -12.53
N GLU A 101 -16.27 -23.21 -11.52
CA GLU A 101 -16.48 -22.89 -10.10
C GLU A 101 -15.88 -21.52 -9.73
N THR A 102 -14.70 -21.19 -10.26
CA THR A 102 -14.09 -19.87 -10.02
C THR A 102 -14.83 -18.71 -10.67
N VAL A 103 -15.63 -18.96 -11.72
CA VAL A 103 -16.53 -17.94 -12.30
C VAL A 103 -17.62 -17.59 -11.31
N GLN A 104 -18.23 -18.60 -10.68
CA GLN A 104 -19.31 -18.43 -9.72
C GLN A 104 -18.81 -17.68 -8.49
N ASP A 105 -17.65 -18.08 -7.94
CA ASP A 105 -16.99 -17.36 -6.85
C ASP A 105 -16.73 -15.89 -7.19
N ALA A 106 -16.17 -15.62 -8.38
CA ALA A 106 -15.89 -14.26 -8.82
C ALA A 106 -17.16 -13.43 -8.96
N PHE A 107 -18.23 -14.01 -9.50
CA PHE A 107 -19.51 -13.33 -9.65
C PHE A 107 -20.18 -13.08 -8.30
N ALA A 108 -20.19 -14.07 -7.40
CA ALA A 108 -20.72 -13.95 -6.06
C ALA A 108 -19.99 -12.87 -5.25
N LYS A 109 -18.65 -12.81 -5.31
CA LYS A 109 -17.89 -11.71 -4.68
C LYS A 109 -18.22 -10.35 -5.29
N CYS A 110 -18.33 -10.27 -6.61
CA CYS A 110 -18.69 -9.04 -7.30
C CYS A 110 -20.06 -8.52 -6.85
N ILE A 111 -21.08 -9.39 -6.82
CA ILE A 111 -22.42 -9.06 -6.33
C ILE A 111 -22.38 -8.69 -4.85
N GLY A 112 -21.67 -9.47 -4.02
CA GLY A 112 -21.54 -9.20 -2.58
C GLY A 112 -20.94 -7.82 -2.29
N GLY A 113 -19.95 -7.39 -3.07
CA GLY A 113 -19.41 -6.02 -3.01
C GLY A 113 -20.43 -4.98 -3.49
N LEU A 114 -20.98 -5.15 -4.68
CA LEU A 114 -21.89 -4.16 -5.28
C LEU A 114 -23.16 -3.92 -4.44
N LEU A 115 -23.68 -4.97 -3.79
CA LEU A 115 -24.85 -4.87 -2.91
C LEU A 115 -24.52 -4.29 -1.52
N SER A 116 -23.25 -4.05 -1.20
CA SER A 116 -22.82 -3.53 0.09
C SER A 116 -22.15 -2.16 -0.02
N VAL A 117 -22.41 -1.38 -1.07
CA VAL A 117 -21.92 0.01 -1.16
C VAL A 117 -22.59 0.86 -0.08
N VAL A 118 -21.77 1.40 0.83
CA VAL A 118 -22.21 2.25 1.95
C VAL A 118 -21.73 3.69 1.83
N VAL A 119 -20.59 3.88 1.18
CA VAL A 119 -19.94 5.19 0.99
C VAL A 119 -19.76 5.46 -0.49
N ARG A 120 -20.08 6.68 -0.93
CA ARG A 120 -19.91 7.15 -2.31
C ARG A 120 -19.07 8.42 -2.39
N ASP A 121 -18.43 8.63 -3.55
CA ASP A 121 -17.66 9.84 -3.87
C ASP A 121 -16.59 10.22 -2.81
N LEU A 122 -15.99 9.24 -2.15
CA LEU A 122 -15.01 9.43 -1.08
C LEU A 122 -13.75 10.15 -1.58
N ARG A 123 -13.39 11.22 -0.88
CA ARG A 123 -12.21 12.04 -1.13
C ARG A 123 -11.50 12.36 0.18
N LEU A 124 -10.20 12.09 0.21
CA LEU A 124 -9.32 12.52 1.28
C LEU A 124 -8.60 13.81 0.87
N LYS A 125 -8.54 14.78 1.78
CA LYS A 125 -7.71 15.97 1.67
C LYS A 125 -6.72 15.99 2.80
N LEU A 126 -5.45 16.15 2.48
CA LEU A 126 -4.36 16.32 3.42
C LEU A 126 -3.96 17.79 3.43
N ARG A 127 -3.85 18.38 4.60
CA ARG A 127 -3.35 19.75 4.78
C ARG A 127 -2.21 19.73 5.78
N SER A 128 -1.06 20.27 5.38
CA SER A 128 0.05 20.51 6.28
C SER A 128 -0.40 21.43 7.43
N ALA A 129 -0.25 20.96 8.67
CA ALA A 129 -0.74 21.65 9.85
C ALA A 129 0.29 22.65 10.42
N SER A 130 1.58 22.48 10.08
CA SER A 130 2.68 23.34 10.55
C SER A 130 3.46 23.98 9.41
N HIS A 131 4.01 25.17 9.66
CA HIS A 131 4.95 25.81 8.74
C HIS A 131 6.19 24.93 8.52
N GLY A 132 6.57 24.77 7.25
CA GLY A 132 7.74 23.98 6.84
C GLY A 132 7.47 22.49 6.68
N VAL A 133 6.34 21.95 7.16
CA VAL A 133 5.96 20.56 6.89
C VAL A 133 5.49 20.43 5.43
N ARG A 134 6.07 19.49 4.68
CA ARG A 134 5.83 19.31 3.24
C ARG A 134 5.43 17.88 2.93
N ILE A 135 4.39 17.71 2.11
CA ILE A 135 4.01 16.43 1.55
C ILE A 135 4.86 16.18 0.29
N ASN A 136 5.72 15.17 0.34
CA ASN A 136 6.65 14.85 -0.74
C ASN A 136 5.99 13.96 -1.81
N SER A 137 5.29 12.92 -1.37
CA SER A 137 4.65 11.95 -2.25
C SER A 137 3.49 11.24 -1.56
N ILE A 138 2.49 10.85 -2.34
CA ILE A 138 1.32 10.09 -1.90
C ILE A 138 1.20 8.86 -2.79
N PRO A 139 1.88 7.74 -2.46
CA PRO A 139 1.74 6.51 -3.22
C PRO A 139 0.37 5.86 -2.99
N SER A 140 -0.59 6.27 -3.82
CA SER A 140 -2.01 5.92 -3.73
C SER A 140 -2.41 4.70 -4.60
N GLY A 141 -1.46 3.92 -5.11
CA GLY A 141 -1.78 2.76 -5.97
C GLY A 141 -2.50 3.17 -7.26
N SER A 142 -3.68 2.61 -7.50
CA SER A 142 -4.52 2.95 -8.66
C SER A 142 -5.36 4.22 -8.47
N TYR A 143 -5.40 4.77 -7.24
CA TYR A 143 -6.21 5.94 -6.93
C TYR A 143 -5.51 7.22 -7.38
N THR A 144 -6.30 8.15 -7.94
CA THR A 144 -5.79 9.47 -8.32
C THR A 144 -5.40 10.24 -7.08
N SER A 145 -4.13 10.67 -7.02
CA SER A 145 -3.64 11.59 -6.01
C SER A 145 -3.04 12.84 -6.64
N GLU A 146 -3.17 13.95 -5.93
CA GLU A 146 -2.60 15.23 -6.33
C GLU A 146 -1.92 15.88 -5.13
N ILE A 147 -0.79 16.54 -5.39
CA ILE A 147 -0.09 17.38 -4.41
C ILE A 147 -0.16 18.80 -4.94
N SER A 148 -0.67 19.71 -4.11
CA SER A 148 -0.99 21.08 -4.45
C SER A 148 -0.52 22.05 -3.36
N GLY A 149 -0.58 23.34 -3.67
CA GLY A 149 -0.16 24.39 -2.76
C GLY A 149 1.35 24.64 -2.79
N LEU A 150 1.73 25.82 -2.32
CA LEU A 150 3.13 26.24 -2.29
C LEU A 150 3.93 25.23 -1.44
N HIS A 151 5.03 24.72 -1.99
CA HIS A 151 5.91 23.73 -1.36
C HIS A 151 5.24 22.41 -0.92
N GLY A 152 4.14 21.99 -1.55
CA GLY A 152 3.50 20.70 -1.24
C GLY A 152 2.76 20.69 0.11
N THR A 153 2.10 21.80 0.44
CA THR A 153 1.36 21.99 1.70
C THR A 153 -0.02 21.34 1.69
N ARG A 154 -0.52 20.89 0.54
CA ARG A 154 -1.82 20.22 0.40
C ARG A 154 -1.69 18.96 -0.45
N GLY A 155 -2.47 17.94 -0.12
CA GLY A 155 -2.63 16.73 -0.90
C GLY A 155 -4.11 16.37 -1.03
N ALA A 156 -4.48 15.65 -2.07
CA ALA A 156 -5.79 15.03 -2.15
C ALA A 156 -5.72 13.65 -2.79
N ILE A 157 -6.62 12.76 -2.38
CA ILE A 157 -6.78 11.40 -2.90
C ILE A 157 -8.26 11.20 -3.23
N THR A 158 -8.55 10.78 -4.45
CA THR A 158 -9.91 10.42 -4.87
C THR A 158 -10.07 8.91 -4.83
N VAL A 159 -10.89 8.42 -3.90
CA VAL A 159 -11.09 6.99 -3.65
C VAL A 159 -12.34 6.47 -4.37
N GLY A 160 -13.44 7.24 -4.36
CA GLY A 160 -14.71 6.83 -4.99
C GLY A 160 -15.61 6.08 -4.02
N ASP A 161 -16.10 4.90 -4.40
CA ASP A 161 -17.07 4.15 -3.61
C ASP A 161 -16.40 3.09 -2.74
N LEU A 162 -16.90 2.90 -1.50
CA LEU A 162 -16.50 1.82 -0.60
C LEU A 162 -17.66 0.92 -0.22
N TYR A 163 -17.36 -0.37 -0.13
CA TYR A 163 -18.25 -1.40 0.40
C TYR A 163 -18.27 -1.39 1.94
N ALA A 164 -19.25 -2.04 2.55
CA ALA A 164 -19.28 -2.30 3.98
C ALA A 164 -18.12 -3.23 4.35
N ASP A 165 -17.48 -2.96 5.48
CA ASP A 165 -16.27 -3.63 5.97
C ASP A 165 -15.07 -3.57 5.00
N GLU A 166 -15.08 -2.61 4.06
CA GLU A 166 -13.97 -2.42 3.11
C GLU A 166 -12.97 -1.42 3.68
N GLU A 167 -11.72 -1.87 3.78
CA GLU A 167 -10.63 -1.04 4.29
C GLU A 167 -9.76 -0.47 3.17
N LYS A 168 -9.23 0.74 3.37
CA LYS A 168 -8.22 1.35 2.49
C LYS A 168 -7.09 1.98 3.28
N ASP A 169 -5.87 1.64 2.89
CA ASP A 169 -4.64 2.19 3.46
C ASP A 169 -3.90 3.08 2.45
N PHE A 170 -3.61 4.32 2.85
CA PHE A 170 -2.85 5.25 2.03
C PHE A 170 -1.58 5.71 2.74
N LEU A 171 -0.43 5.47 2.09
CA LEU A 171 0.86 5.96 2.55
C LEU A 171 1.10 7.39 2.10
N THR A 172 1.67 8.22 2.97
CA THR A 172 2.09 9.59 2.67
C THR A 172 3.50 9.84 3.20
N ASP A 173 4.42 10.27 2.33
CA ASP A 173 5.78 10.71 2.69
C ASP A 173 5.76 12.20 3.02
N ILE A 174 6.12 12.55 4.25
CA ILE A 174 6.13 13.91 4.78
C ILE A 174 7.54 14.29 5.22
N SER A 175 8.02 15.44 4.72
CA SER A 175 9.21 16.12 5.24
C SER A 175 8.82 17.04 6.38
N VAL A 176 9.51 16.93 7.51
CA VAL A 176 9.27 17.71 8.71
C VAL A 176 10.56 18.47 9.07
N PRO A 177 10.55 19.80 9.25
CA PRO A 177 11.77 20.55 9.54
C PRO A 177 12.39 20.10 10.87
N ALA A 178 13.72 20.16 10.97
CA ALA A 178 14.46 19.77 12.17
C ALA A 178 14.15 20.67 13.37
N TYR A 179 13.88 21.95 13.12
CA TYR A 179 13.48 22.93 14.13
C TYR A 179 11.95 23.07 14.20
N ALA A 180 11.40 23.03 15.42
CA ALA A 180 9.99 23.32 15.67
C ALA A 180 9.77 24.84 15.76
N PHE A 181 8.75 25.35 15.08
CA PHE A 181 8.32 26.76 15.15
C PHE A 181 7.23 26.99 16.20
N SER A 182 7.25 26.29 17.34
CA SER A 182 6.32 26.57 18.44
C SER A 182 6.92 27.67 19.32
N VAL A 183 6.45 28.90 19.12
CA VAL A 183 6.82 30.09 19.90
C VAL A 183 6.02 30.11 21.20
N GLU A 184 6.19 29.13 22.08
CA GLU A 184 5.82 29.23 23.50
C GLU A 184 6.86 28.43 24.29
N GLU A 185 7.91 29.13 24.74
CA GLU A 185 8.92 28.64 25.67
C GLU A 185 8.27 28.50 27.05
N ASP A 186 7.58 27.40 27.37
CA ASP A 186 7.26 27.11 28.79
C ASP A 186 6.82 25.66 29.13
N GLU A 187 6.85 24.70 28.22
CA GLU A 187 6.50 23.31 28.56
C GLU A 187 7.65 22.33 28.28
N ASN A 188 7.86 21.43 29.25
CA ASN A 188 8.88 20.37 29.29
C ASN A 188 9.42 19.98 27.90
N GLU A 189 10.74 20.12 27.71
CA GLU A 189 11.45 19.79 26.46
C GLU A 189 11.11 18.40 25.89
N ASN A 190 10.65 17.49 26.75
CA ASN A 190 10.33 16.11 26.41
C ASN A 190 8.90 15.86 25.91
N ASP A 191 7.97 16.82 25.97
CA ASP A 191 6.60 16.67 25.44
C ASP A 191 6.26 17.67 24.33
N ARG A 192 7.27 18.33 23.74
CA ARG A 192 7.07 19.18 22.56
C ARG A 192 6.46 18.37 21.42
N ARG A 193 5.31 18.83 20.90
CA ARG A 193 4.62 18.21 19.76
C ARG A 193 4.64 19.10 18.54
N THR A 194 4.70 18.49 17.36
CA THR A 194 4.58 19.19 16.08
C THR A 194 3.43 18.56 15.30
N PRO A 195 2.34 19.30 15.05
CA PRO A 195 1.27 18.81 14.19
C PRO A 195 1.79 18.73 12.75
N LEU A 196 1.60 17.58 12.10
CA LEU A 196 2.11 17.28 10.77
C LEU A 196 1.07 17.58 9.71
N VAL A 197 -0.05 16.87 9.77
CA VAL A 197 -1.06 16.88 8.72
C VAL A 197 -2.44 16.72 9.33
N ASP A 198 -3.37 17.52 8.84
CA ASP A 198 -4.80 17.33 9.03
C ASP A 198 -5.33 16.55 7.83
N VAL A 199 -5.97 15.42 8.09
CA VAL A 199 -6.65 14.58 7.11
C VAL A 199 -8.14 14.85 7.23
N THR A 200 -8.71 15.46 6.20
CA THR A 200 -10.16 15.66 6.09
C THR A 200 -10.72 14.70 5.07
N CYS A 201 -11.70 13.91 5.49
CA CYS A 201 -12.42 12.96 4.68
C CYS A 201 -13.79 13.55 4.31
N TYR A 202 -14.08 13.59 3.01
CA TYR A 202 -15.37 14.02 2.46
C TYR A 202 -16.00 12.82 1.76
N TYR A 203 -17.23 12.50 2.13
CA TYR A 203 -17.94 11.39 1.50
C TYR A 203 -19.44 11.55 1.53
N LYS A 204 -20.12 10.79 0.67
CA LYS A 204 -21.57 10.69 0.67
C LYS A 204 -21.99 9.38 1.30
N ASP A 205 -22.71 9.47 2.41
CA ASP A 205 -23.38 8.34 3.03
C ASP A 205 -24.67 8.04 2.25
N VAL A 206 -24.89 6.77 1.91
CA VAL A 206 -26.12 6.30 1.27
C VAL A 206 -27.36 6.63 2.11
N ALA A 207 -27.25 6.68 3.45
CA ALA A 207 -28.35 6.98 4.35
C ALA A 207 -28.53 8.47 4.67
N SER A 208 -27.45 9.26 4.75
CA SER A 208 -27.49 10.61 5.38
C SER A 208 -26.90 11.76 4.57
N ASN A 209 -26.83 11.64 3.24
CA ASN A 209 -26.31 12.65 2.29
C ASN A 209 -24.79 12.82 2.34
N GLU A 210 -24.28 13.92 2.92
CA GLU A 210 -22.86 14.30 2.91
C GLU A 210 -22.31 14.33 4.34
N ARG A 211 -21.14 13.71 4.53
CA ARG A 211 -20.43 13.66 5.81
C ARG A 211 -19.00 14.14 5.62
N VAL A 212 -18.49 14.76 6.68
CA VAL A 212 -17.11 15.23 6.77
C VAL A 212 -16.52 14.74 8.09
N GLU A 213 -15.45 13.97 8.00
CA GLU A 213 -14.65 13.59 9.15
C GLU A 213 -13.27 14.23 9.07
N MET A 214 -12.68 14.52 10.23
CA MET A 214 -11.38 15.16 10.30
C MET A 214 -10.55 14.52 11.39
N GLU A 215 -9.35 14.09 11.01
CA GLU A 215 -8.34 13.55 11.89
C GLU A 215 -7.04 14.33 11.73
N SER A 216 -6.21 14.35 12.77
CA SER A 216 -4.93 15.06 12.73
C SER A 216 -3.81 14.17 13.24
N ALA A 217 -2.62 14.37 12.66
CA ALA A 217 -1.44 13.59 12.97
C ALA A 217 -0.38 14.53 13.54
N GLU A 218 0.11 14.27 14.76
CA GLU A 218 1.17 15.03 15.43
C GLU A 218 2.36 14.15 15.84
N ILE A 219 3.59 14.66 15.81
CA ILE A 219 4.77 13.92 16.31
C ILE A 219 5.32 14.55 17.58
N LYS A 220 5.89 13.73 18.45
CA LYS A 220 6.70 14.19 19.59
C LYS A 220 8.13 14.48 19.17
N ARG A 221 8.73 15.49 19.78
CA ARG A 221 10.14 15.87 19.60
C ARG A 221 10.88 15.80 20.93
N PRO A 222 11.21 14.60 21.41
CA PRO A 222 12.00 14.47 22.63
C PRO A 222 13.42 15.00 22.38
N GLY A 223 14.00 15.66 23.38
CA GLY A 223 15.41 16.10 23.32
C GLY A 223 16.40 14.94 23.28
N VAL A 224 15.98 13.75 23.76
CA VAL A 224 16.74 12.49 23.72
C VAL A 224 15.80 11.37 23.29
N VAL A 225 16.15 10.66 22.21
CA VAL A 225 15.38 9.50 21.74
C VAL A 225 15.79 8.27 22.57
N ALA A 226 14.85 7.66 23.28
CA ALA A 226 15.15 6.42 23.99
C ALA A 226 15.23 5.24 22.98
N PRO A 227 16.05 4.20 23.23
CA PRO A 227 16.09 3.02 22.37
C PRO A 227 14.72 2.35 22.18
N ALA A 228 13.83 2.46 23.17
CA ALA A 228 12.45 1.96 23.09
C ALA A 228 11.56 2.74 22.10
N ASP A 229 11.91 4.00 21.80
CA ASP A 229 11.16 4.86 20.86
C ASP A 229 11.56 4.59 19.40
N ILE A 230 12.69 3.89 19.18
CA ILE A 230 13.16 3.46 17.86
C ILE A 230 12.46 2.13 17.53
N LYS A 231 11.16 2.20 17.25
CA LYS A 231 10.36 1.03 16.86
C LYS A 231 9.74 1.22 15.49
N VAL A 232 9.97 0.25 14.61
CA VAL A 232 9.26 0.16 13.33
C VAL A 232 7.80 -0.18 13.62
N LYS A 233 6.88 0.64 13.08
CA LYS A 233 5.45 0.30 13.11
C LYS A 233 5.13 -0.71 12.03
N LEU A 234 4.59 -1.85 12.43
CA LEU A 234 4.31 -2.96 11.53
C LEU A 234 3.26 -2.61 10.48
N GLU A 235 2.32 -1.71 10.79
CA GLU A 235 1.29 -1.25 9.86
C GLU A 235 1.91 -0.44 8.72
N VAL A 236 2.91 0.39 9.02
CA VAL A 236 3.62 1.18 8.01
C VAL A 236 4.47 0.25 7.13
N ASP A 237 5.22 -0.66 7.75
CA ASP A 237 6.04 -1.64 7.03
C ASP A 237 5.18 -2.56 6.13
N ARG A 238 4.02 -3.01 6.63
CA ARG A 238 3.03 -3.80 5.86
C ARG A 238 2.61 -3.08 4.58
N GLN A 239 2.25 -1.80 4.67
CA GLN A 239 1.80 -1.04 3.50
C GLN A 239 2.95 -0.72 2.54
N MET A 240 4.16 -0.53 3.06
CA MET A 240 5.37 -0.38 2.24
C MET A 240 5.64 -1.66 1.45
N ASN A 241 5.53 -2.83 2.10
CA ASN A 241 5.65 -4.13 1.44
C ASN A 241 4.58 -4.34 0.37
N ARG A 242 3.33 -3.92 0.62
CA ARG A 242 2.27 -3.98 -0.40
C ARG A 242 2.63 -3.19 -1.65
N LEU A 243 3.10 -1.95 -1.50
CA LEU A 243 3.50 -1.12 -2.64
C LEU A 243 4.72 -1.72 -3.36
N HIS A 244 5.72 -2.18 -2.61
CA HIS A 244 6.91 -2.82 -3.16
C HIS A 244 6.57 -4.08 -3.96
N ALA A 245 5.67 -4.92 -3.43
CA ALA A 245 5.18 -6.11 -4.11
C ALA A 245 4.41 -5.77 -5.40
N ALA A 246 3.53 -4.76 -5.36
CA ALA A 246 2.79 -4.31 -6.54
C ALA A 246 3.73 -3.78 -7.65
N GLU A 247 4.77 -3.03 -7.29
CA GLU A 247 5.80 -2.59 -8.23
C GLU A 247 6.62 -3.75 -8.79
N GLY A 248 7.05 -4.69 -7.94
CA GLY A 248 7.79 -5.87 -8.34
C GLY A 248 7.00 -6.75 -9.31
N LEU A 249 5.71 -6.97 -9.05
CA LEU A 249 4.80 -7.67 -9.95
C LEU A 249 4.66 -6.93 -11.29
N ALA A 250 4.50 -5.60 -11.28
CA ALA A 250 4.39 -4.80 -12.49
C ALA A 250 5.68 -4.81 -13.33
N GLU A 251 6.85 -4.78 -12.68
CA GLU A 251 8.13 -4.87 -13.37
C GLU A 251 8.38 -6.27 -13.94
N ALA A 252 8.08 -7.31 -13.17
CA ALA A 252 8.15 -8.70 -13.63
C ALA A 252 7.22 -8.93 -14.82
N GLN A 253 5.99 -8.42 -14.78
CA GLN A 253 5.06 -8.49 -15.90
C GLN A 253 5.62 -7.78 -17.14
N ARG A 254 6.15 -6.55 -17.00
CA ARG A 254 6.79 -5.82 -18.13
C ARG A 254 7.97 -6.60 -18.72
N ALA A 255 8.75 -7.31 -17.91
CA ALA A 255 9.82 -8.17 -18.39
C ALA A 255 9.28 -9.42 -19.13
N ALA A 256 8.23 -10.04 -18.59
CA ALA A 256 7.56 -11.19 -19.20
C ALA A 256 6.91 -10.84 -20.56
N GLU A 257 6.27 -9.67 -20.70
CA GLU A 257 5.72 -9.18 -21.97
C GLU A 257 6.83 -8.97 -23.03
N LYS A 258 8.06 -8.64 -22.60
CA LYS A 258 9.25 -8.57 -23.46
C LYS A 258 9.89 -9.94 -23.73
N ARG A 259 9.23 -11.03 -23.35
CA ARG A 259 9.69 -12.42 -23.43
C ARG A 259 10.93 -12.73 -22.59
N ASN A 260 11.25 -11.88 -21.60
CA ASN A 260 12.35 -12.11 -20.68
C ASN A 260 11.83 -12.68 -19.35
N LEU A 261 11.46 -13.96 -19.38
CA LEU A 261 10.89 -14.66 -18.23
C LEU A 261 11.91 -14.90 -17.11
N GLU A 262 13.19 -15.08 -17.45
CA GLU A 262 14.27 -15.24 -16.46
C GLU A 262 14.41 -13.99 -15.60
N VAL A 263 14.44 -12.81 -16.21
CA VAL A 263 14.47 -11.53 -15.48
C VAL A 263 13.19 -11.32 -14.68
N ALA A 264 12.02 -11.65 -15.25
CA ALA A 264 10.75 -11.54 -14.53
C ALA A 264 10.76 -12.36 -13.23
N ARG A 265 11.23 -13.62 -13.29
CA ARG A 265 11.33 -14.50 -12.12
C ARG A 265 12.39 -14.01 -11.12
N ALA A 266 13.52 -13.49 -11.60
CA ALA A 266 14.55 -12.92 -10.73
C ALA A 266 14.03 -11.69 -9.95
N ILE A 267 13.25 -10.83 -10.59
CA ILE A 267 12.59 -9.69 -9.95
C ILE A 267 11.66 -10.18 -8.84
N LEU A 268 10.75 -11.12 -9.13
CA LEU A 268 9.81 -11.66 -8.15
C LEU A 268 10.52 -12.31 -6.95
N SER A 269 11.57 -13.10 -7.20
CA SER A 269 12.35 -13.74 -6.16
C SER A 269 13.06 -12.71 -5.26
N SER A 270 13.61 -11.65 -5.85
CA SER A 270 14.24 -10.55 -5.11
C SER A 270 13.23 -9.79 -4.27
N THR A 271 12.10 -9.38 -4.85
CA THR A 271 11.02 -8.65 -4.16
C THR A 271 10.46 -9.49 -3.01
N ARG A 272 10.23 -10.78 -3.24
CA ARG A 272 9.80 -11.73 -2.20
C ARG A 272 10.78 -11.80 -1.05
N SER A 273 12.08 -11.90 -1.33
CA SER A 273 13.13 -11.93 -0.31
C SER A 273 13.12 -10.66 0.55
N THR A 274 12.91 -9.48 -0.05
CA THR A 274 12.77 -8.21 0.67
C THR A 274 11.54 -8.19 1.57
N VAL A 275 10.37 -8.61 1.06
CA VAL A 275 9.13 -8.65 1.85
C VAL A 275 9.25 -9.62 3.02
N THR A 276 9.82 -10.81 2.81
CA THR A 276 10.02 -11.79 3.89
C THR A 276 11.02 -11.30 4.94
N ALA A 277 12.08 -10.60 4.54
CA ALA A 277 13.10 -10.07 5.46
C ALA A 277 12.67 -8.79 6.22
N SER A 278 11.56 -8.15 5.81
CA SER A 278 11.03 -6.95 6.45
C SER A 278 10.51 -7.20 7.87
N ALA A 279 10.26 -6.14 8.64
CA ALA A 279 9.77 -6.25 10.02
C ALA A 279 8.40 -6.94 10.11
N SER A 280 7.47 -6.59 9.22
CA SER A 280 6.14 -7.23 9.14
C SER A 280 6.22 -8.65 8.59
N GLY A 281 7.13 -8.93 7.66
CA GLY A 281 7.42 -10.29 7.18
C GLY A 281 7.92 -11.21 8.30
N GLN A 282 8.92 -10.77 9.06
CA GLN A 282 9.47 -11.51 10.20
C GLN A 282 8.48 -11.65 11.37
N ALA A 283 7.57 -10.69 11.54
CA ALA A 283 6.50 -10.75 12.53
C ALA A 283 5.36 -11.71 12.16
N GLY A 284 5.37 -12.30 10.95
CA GLY A 284 4.32 -13.21 10.49
C GLY A 284 3.02 -12.48 10.13
N ASP A 285 3.10 -11.24 9.65
CA ASP A 285 1.93 -10.47 9.23
C ASP A 285 1.17 -11.19 8.09
N GLY A 286 -0.16 -11.27 8.23
CA GLY A 286 -1.00 -12.00 7.27
C GLY A 286 -0.90 -11.49 5.84
N LEU A 287 -0.84 -10.16 5.64
CA LEU A 287 -0.70 -9.59 4.30
C LEU A 287 0.70 -9.86 3.73
N ALA A 288 1.76 -9.76 4.55
CA ALA A 288 3.11 -10.08 4.10
C ALA A 288 3.25 -11.54 3.66
N LEU A 289 2.65 -12.48 4.41
CA LEU A 289 2.61 -13.90 4.05
C LEU A 289 1.83 -14.15 2.75
N GLN A 290 0.71 -13.45 2.57
CA GLN A 290 -0.07 -13.54 1.34
C GLN A 290 0.71 -13.01 0.13
N LEU A 291 1.37 -11.86 0.26
CA LEU A 291 2.20 -11.27 -0.80
C LEU A 291 3.35 -12.21 -1.22
N GLU A 292 3.99 -12.88 -0.26
CA GLU A 292 5.00 -13.92 -0.53
C GLU A 292 4.43 -15.05 -1.39
N ALA A 293 3.30 -15.60 -0.97
CA ALA A 293 2.65 -16.73 -1.64
C ALA A 293 2.21 -16.36 -3.07
N GLU A 294 1.62 -15.17 -3.25
CA GLU A 294 1.18 -14.67 -4.56
C GLU A 294 2.35 -14.41 -5.51
N MET A 295 3.45 -13.83 -5.03
CA MET A 295 4.66 -13.63 -5.84
C MET A 295 5.31 -14.97 -6.22
N ARG A 296 5.30 -15.96 -5.31
CA ARG A 296 5.76 -17.33 -5.62
C ARG A 296 4.90 -17.99 -6.68
N GLU A 297 3.58 -17.92 -6.56
CA GLU A 297 2.67 -18.51 -7.54
C GLU A 297 2.76 -17.81 -8.91
N THR A 298 2.97 -16.49 -8.91
CA THR A 298 3.23 -15.72 -10.15
C THR A 298 4.54 -16.15 -10.80
N GLU A 299 5.60 -16.36 -9.99
CA GLU A 299 6.89 -16.84 -10.47
C GLU A 299 6.79 -18.22 -11.15
N GLU A 300 6.06 -19.15 -10.52
CA GLU A 300 5.78 -20.48 -11.08
C GLU A 300 5.05 -20.39 -12.42
N LYS A 301 4.03 -19.53 -12.50
CA LYS A 301 3.26 -19.30 -13.74
C LYS A 301 4.04 -18.54 -14.82
N MET A 302 5.19 -17.96 -14.47
CA MET A 302 6.17 -17.39 -15.41
C MET A 302 7.27 -18.39 -15.81
N GLY A 303 7.13 -19.68 -15.49
CA GLY A 303 8.15 -20.71 -15.78
C GLY A 303 8.41 -20.96 -17.27
N CYS A 304 7.41 -20.80 -18.14
CA CYS A 304 7.59 -20.86 -19.59
C CYS A 304 6.57 -19.98 -20.33
N LYS A 305 6.87 -19.67 -21.60
CA LYS A 305 6.03 -18.79 -22.43
C LYS A 305 4.58 -19.26 -22.52
N ARG A 306 4.37 -20.57 -22.74
CA ARG A 306 3.04 -21.16 -22.85
C ARG A 306 2.22 -20.96 -21.57
N THR A 307 2.81 -21.25 -20.40
CA THR A 307 2.13 -21.10 -19.11
C THR A 307 1.83 -19.62 -18.81
N TYR A 308 2.78 -18.73 -19.10
CA TYR A 308 2.57 -17.30 -18.91
C TYR A 308 1.41 -16.78 -19.78
N GLU A 309 1.39 -17.14 -21.06
CA GLU A 309 0.33 -16.69 -21.99
C GLU A 309 -1.04 -17.29 -21.66
N GLN A 310 -1.09 -18.54 -21.18
CA GLN A 310 -2.35 -19.23 -20.88
C GLN A 310 -2.97 -18.80 -19.54
N VAL A 311 -2.16 -18.68 -18.49
CA VAL A 311 -2.66 -18.43 -17.12
C VAL A 311 -1.86 -17.37 -16.36
N GLY A 312 -0.54 -17.30 -16.54
CA GLY A 312 0.31 -16.44 -15.73
C GLY A 312 0.04 -14.94 -15.91
N ARG A 313 -0.27 -14.50 -17.12
CA ARG A 313 -0.59 -13.11 -17.43
C ARG A 313 -1.84 -12.65 -16.69
N ALA A 314 -2.90 -13.46 -16.71
CA ALA A 314 -4.15 -13.14 -16.05
C ALA A 314 -4.03 -13.19 -14.51
N TYR A 315 -3.29 -14.17 -13.98
CA TYR A 315 -2.99 -14.26 -12.55
C TYR A 315 -2.21 -13.03 -12.05
N ALA A 316 -1.14 -12.63 -12.75
CA ALA A 316 -0.34 -11.45 -12.40
C ALA A 316 -1.17 -10.15 -12.41
N LEU A 317 -2.00 -9.95 -13.45
CA LEU A 317 -2.92 -8.81 -13.53
C LEU A 317 -3.91 -8.79 -12.37
N SER A 318 -4.42 -9.97 -12.00
CA SER A 318 -5.36 -10.11 -10.90
C SER A 318 -4.74 -9.66 -9.58
N SER A 319 -3.55 -10.18 -9.24
CA SER A 319 -2.81 -9.79 -8.03
C SER A 319 -2.47 -8.30 -8.00
N MET A 320 -1.92 -7.77 -9.10
CA MET A 320 -1.58 -6.34 -9.20
C MET A 320 -2.80 -5.44 -9.01
N SER A 321 -3.93 -5.79 -9.63
CA SER A 321 -5.15 -5.00 -9.53
C SER A 321 -5.76 -5.03 -8.13
N ALA A 322 -5.68 -6.18 -7.43
CA ALA A 322 -6.18 -6.33 -6.07
C ALA A 322 -5.38 -5.45 -5.10
N HIS A 323 -4.05 -5.48 -5.14
CA HIS A 323 -3.21 -4.68 -4.24
C HIS A 323 -3.19 -3.20 -4.58
N SER A 324 -3.36 -2.84 -5.86
CA SER A 324 -3.40 -1.44 -6.31
C SER A 324 -4.71 -0.75 -5.91
N ASN A 325 -5.84 -1.46 -6.04
CA ASN A 325 -7.17 -0.98 -5.61
C ASN A 325 -7.51 -1.36 -4.15
N GLN A 326 -6.70 -2.18 -3.49
CA GLN A 326 -6.98 -2.73 -2.15
C GLN A 326 -8.38 -3.34 -2.05
N ARG A 327 -8.78 -4.09 -3.07
CA ARG A 327 -10.12 -4.62 -3.23
C ARG A 327 -10.03 -6.08 -3.63
N ALA A 328 -11.00 -6.87 -3.16
CA ALA A 328 -10.99 -8.31 -3.35
C ALA A 328 -10.91 -8.66 -4.84
N SER A 329 -10.22 -9.76 -5.12
CA SER A 329 -10.18 -10.34 -6.45
C SER A 329 -10.04 -11.84 -6.38
N THR A 330 -10.80 -12.57 -7.20
CA THR A 330 -10.77 -14.04 -7.17
C THR A 330 -9.50 -14.55 -7.83
N ARG A 331 -8.71 -15.30 -7.05
CA ARG A 331 -7.42 -15.88 -7.45
C ARG A 331 -7.25 -17.34 -6.97
N ARG A 332 -8.37 -18.06 -6.82
CA ARG A 332 -8.38 -19.37 -6.18
C ARG A 332 -7.85 -20.45 -7.12
N ARG A 333 -6.79 -21.15 -6.70
CA ARG A 333 -6.46 -22.48 -7.19
C ARG A 333 -7.46 -23.48 -6.59
N ALA A 334 -8.09 -24.30 -7.43
CA ALA A 334 -8.93 -25.41 -6.96
C ALA A 334 -8.14 -26.31 -5.98
N GLY A 335 -8.64 -26.47 -4.75
CA GLY A 335 -8.04 -27.35 -3.74
C GLY A 335 -7.11 -26.71 -2.70
N SER A 336 -6.80 -25.41 -2.74
CA SER A 336 -6.05 -24.76 -1.65
C SER A 336 -7.00 -24.29 -0.55
N GLY A 337 -6.92 -24.90 0.63
CA GLY A 337 -7.69 -24.55 1.83
C GLY A 337 -7.17 -23.32 2.57
N THR A 338 -6.33 -22.49 1.95
CA THR A 338 -5.76 -21.31 2.59
C THR A 338 -6.78 -20.17 2.62
N SER A 339 -7.37 -20.02 3.80
CA SER A 339 -8.10 -18.85 4.30
C SER A 339 -7.33 -17.56 4.06
N GLY A 340 -8.03 -16.53 3.54
CA GLY A 340 -7.55 -15.15 3.47
C GLY A 340 -7.37 -14.65 2.04
N ASP A 341 -8.47 -14.46 1.31
CA ASP A 341 -8.41 -13.61 0.12
C ASP A 341 -8.34 -12.16 0.62
N ALA A 342 -7.16 -11.53 0.60
CA ALA A 342 -7.03 -10.13 1.02
C ALA A 342 -8.15 -9.26 0.45
N TYR A 343 -8.63 -8.34 1.28
CA TYR A 343 -9.67 -7.37 0.94
C TYR A 343 -11.08 -7.96 0.74
N ALA A 344 -11.30 -9.25 0.96
CA ALA A 344 -12.64 -9.85 0.94
C ALA A 344 -13.45 -9.41 2.16
N THR A 345 -14.63 -8.84 1.92
CA THR A 345 -15.54 -8.41 2.99
C THR A 345 -16.43 -9.58 3.44
N PRO A 346 -17.00 -9.54 4.67
CA PRO A 346 -17.94 -10.55 5.15
C PRO A 346 -19.12 -10.76 4.19
N ASN A 347 -19.64 -9.70 3.58
CA ASN A 347 -20.72 -9.77 2.59
C ASN A 347 -20.32 -10.56 1.33
N MET A 348 -19.10 -10.37 0.83
CA MET A 348 -18.56 -11.16 -0.29
C MET A 348 -18.45 -12.64 0.07
N ALA A 349 -17.91 -12.95 1.27
CA ALA A 349 -17.76 -14.32 1.74
C ALA A 349 -19.13 -15.02 1.96
N ASN A 350 -20.11 -14.29 2.49
CA ASN A 350 -21.48 -14.77 2.65
C ASN A 350 -22.14 -15.07 1.30
N MET A 351 -21.99 -14.17 0.32
CA MET A 351 -22.54 -14.38 -1.03
C MET A 351 -21.93 -15.61 -1.71
N VAL A 352 -20.61 -15.81 -1.59
CA VAL A 352 -19.93 -17.03 -2.07
C VAL A 352 -20.48 -18.28 -1.39
N SER A 353 -20.65 -18.23 -0.06
CA SER A 353 -21.20 -19.35 0.72
C SER A 353 -22.63 -19.71 0.31
N LYS A 354 -23.48 -18.70 0.06
CA LYS A 354 -24.84 -18.89 -0.44
C LYS A 354 -24.86 -19.49 -1.85
N CYS A 355 -23.98 -19.02 -2.74
CA CYS A 355 -23.86 -19.57 -4.09
C CYS A 355 -23.52 -21.06 -4.05
N HIS A 356 -22.57 -21.47 -3.22
CA HIS A 356 -22.23 -22.88 -3.03
C HIS A 356 -23.35 -23.73 -2.38
N GLN A 357 -24.20 -23.13 -1.53
CA GLN A 357 -25.34 -23.85 -0.94
C GLN A 357 -26.44 -24.14 -1.96
N VAL A 358 -26.72 -23.21 -2.88
CA VAL A 358 -27.74 -23.40 -3.94
C VAL A 358 -27.35 -24.57 -4.85
N ILE A 359 -26.08 -24.66 -5.24
CA ILE A 359 -25.58 -25.72 -6.12
C ILE A 359 -25.75 -27.10 -5.47
N LYS A 360 -25.38 -27.24 -4.19
CA LYS A 360 -25.56 -28.51 -3.47
C LYS A 360 -27.01 -28.96 -3.41
N ILE A 361 -27.96 -28.03 -3.41
CA ILE A 361 -29.39 -28.34 -3.40
C ILE A 361 -29.87 -28.76 -4.81
N GLU A 362 -29.30 -28.18 -5.86
CA GLU A 362 -29.60 -28.57 -7.25
C GLU A 362 -29.00 -29.94 -7.60
N ASP A 363 -27.76 -30.20 -7.22
CA ASP A 363 -27.10 -31.50 -7.42
C ASP A 363 -27.86 -32.64 -6.71
N VAL A 364 -28.37 -32.39 -5.50
CA VAL A 364 -29.19 -33.36 -4.75
C VAL A 364 -30.54 -33.61 -5.42
N LYS A 365 -31.12 -32.60 -6.09
CA LYS A 365 -32.39 -32.77 -6.82
C LYS A 365 -32.20 -33.52 -8.14
N GLU A 366 -31.09 -33.32 -8.84
CA GLU A 366 -30.77 -34.07 -10.06
C GLU A 366 -30.41 -35.55 -9.80
N GLU A 367 -29.98 -35.90 -8.57
CA GLU A 367 -29.76 -37.31 -8.19
C GLU A 367 -31.04 -38.03 -7.71
N GLU A 368 -32.13 -37.30 -7.42
CA GLU A 368 -33.40 -37.87 -6.96
C GLU A 368 -34.44 -38.08 -8.09
N ASP A 369 -34.19 -37.57 -9.30
CA ASP A 369 -34.97 -37.77 -10.54
C ASP A 369 -34.32 -38.80 -11.48
#